data_AF-A0A0D1YA93-F1
#
_entry.id   AF-A0A0D1YA93-F1
#
_cell.length_a   1.000
_cell.length_b   1.000
_cell.length_c   1.000
_cell.angle_alpha   90.00
_cell.angle_beta   90.00
_cell.angle_gamma   90.00
#
_symmetry.space_group_name_H-M   'P 1'
#
loop_
_entity.id
_entity.type
_entity.pdbx_description
1 polymer ?
#
loop_
_entity_poly.entity_id
_entity_poly.type
_entity_poly.pdbx_seq_one_letter_code
_entity_poly.pdbx_strand_id
1 'polypeptide(L)'
;MSTQARFFETTDWPLQPSPRPDSIASSFGPPSDTASVHFSNFPLPPTPVTSRPPSDRLSSVTTEHTIHVPLLKPVTISFTKGSKSFKLKYSDIEFDKDVTGSLKRISLSEPTGMQSTLIHAFPGTRIPIPHLEQPVTSTQVHIPRVSFLEEQTVQTASTLFQAQPQYSFESWEDCVKFQEGLLGQTVVFTAGIAEAKSKGRGEECISQNLRILRAKNGRQVILFFTNSQRKEKKKYITIPLDCIDHIEQSKKSGRPLALTLRPNFELLSQLRTLHILFLDENDQKRFFGLLCHGVGYQG
;
A
#
# COMPACT_ATOMS: atom_id res chain seq x y z
N MET A 1 16.95 -16.64 -17.72
CA MET A 1 16.13 -15.53 -18.22
C MET A 1 14.93 -15.39 -17.28
N SER A 2 14.84 -14.30 -16.54
CA SER A 2 13.91 -14.13 -15.41
C SER A 2 12.67 -13.35 -15.85
N THR A 3 11.51 -14.00 -15.80
CA THR A 3 10.21 -13.39 -16.01
C THR A 3 9.83 -12.52 -14.80
N GLN A 4 9.93 -11.20 -14.97
CA GLN A 4 9.59 -10.17 -13.99
C GLN A 4 8.06 -9.98 -13.91
N ALA A 5 7.49 -10.10 -12.71
CA ALA A 5 6.11 -9.70 -12.44
C ALA A 5 5.97 -8.18 -12.50
N ARG A 6 5.16 -7.67 -13.44
CA ARG A 6 4.79 -6.26 -13.59
C ARG A 6 3.91 -5.84 -12.41
N PHE A 7 4.23 -4.72 -11.77
CA PHE A 7 3.31 -4.03 -10.88
C PHE A 7 2.35 -3.28 -11.81
N PHE A 8 1.09 -3.70 -11.87
CA PHE A 8 0.12 -3.12 -12.80
C PHE A 8 -0.15 -1.66 -12.40
N GLU A 9 0.19 -0.75 -13.31
CA GLU A 9 -0.41 0.58 -13.33
C GLU A 9 -1.93 0.43 -13.40
N THR A 10 -2.64 1.26 -12.64
CA THR A 10 -4.11 1.30 -12.52
C THR A 10 -4.87 1.45 -13.85
N THR A 11 -4.16 1.59 -14.96
CA THR A 11 -4.63 1.81 -16.33
C THR A 11 -4.83 0.51 -17.13
N ASP A 12 -4.30 -0.63 -16.69
CA ASP A 12 -4.26 -1.89 -17.47
C ASP A 12 -5.43 -2.87 -17.20
N TRP A 13 -6.61 -2.37 -16.85
CA TRP A 13 -7.75 -3.26 -16.53
C TRP A 13 -8.84 -3.29 -17.62
N PRO A 14 -8.79 -4.20 -18.60
CA PRO A 14 -9.94 -4.46 -19.44
C PRO A 14 -10.94 -5.34 -18.67
N LEU A 15 -12.09 -4.78 -18.31
CA LEU A 15 -13.24 -5.56 -17.84
C LEU A 15 -13.69 -6.47 -18.99
N GLN A 16 -13.61 -7.80 -18.85
CA GLN A 16 -14.36 -8.68 -19.74
C GLN A 16 -15.85 -8.63 -19.38
N PRO A 17 -16.77 -8.50 -20.36
CA PRO A 17 -18.20 -8.65 -20.10
C PRO A 17 -18.52 -10.12 -19.76
N SER A 18 -19.15 -10.35 -18.61
CA SER A 18 -19.62 -11.66 -18.17
C SER A 18 -20.74 -12.21 -19.09
N PRO A 19 -20.83 -13.54 -19.31
CA PRO A 19 -22.00 -14.16 -19.92
C PRO A 19 -23.25 -13.99 -19.04
N ARG A 20 -24.42 -13.96 -19.68
CA ARG A 20 -25.76 -13.77 -19.07
C ARG A 20 -26.08 -14.85 -18.01
N PRO A 21 -26.85 -14.53 -16.95
CA PRO A 21 -27.21 -15.47 -15.89
C PRO A 21 -28.49 -16.25 -16.23
N ASP A 22 -28.47 -17.56 -15.97
CA ASP A 22 -29.68 -18.36 -15.79
C ASP A 22 -29.80 -18.81 -14.33
N SER A 23 -31.02 -18.61 -13.81
CA SER A 23 -31.71 -19.31 -12.72
C SER A 23 -31.32 -19.02 -11.25
N ILE A 24 -32.32 -18.48 -10.57
CA ILE A 24 -32.46 -18.21 -9.14
C ILE A 24 -32.84 -19.51 -8.41
N ALA A 25 -32.19 -19.81 -7.29
CA ALA A 25 -32.74 -20.70 -6.27
C ALA A 25 -32.34 -20.22 -4.87
N SER A 26 -33.34 -19.73 -4.13
CA SER A 26 -33.26 -19.33 -2.72
C SER A 26 -33.34 -20.55 -1.80
N SER A 27 -32.45 -20.64 -0.82
CA SER A 27 -32.55 -21.58 0.31
C SER A 27 -32.31 -20.82 1.61
N PHE A 28 -33.30 -20.82 2.49
CA PHE A 28 -33.24 -20.28 3.85
C PHE A 28 -32.57 -21.30 4.78
N GLY A 29 -31.54 -20.88 5.51
CA GLY A 29 -30.89 -21.64 6.58
C GLY A 29 -30.99 -20.94 7.95
N PRO A 30 -30.87 -21.68 9.07
CA PRO A 30 -31.06 -21.18 10.44
C PRO A 30 -29.96 -20.20 10.89
N PRO A 31 -30.17 -19.41 11.96
CA PRO A 31 -29.28 -18.30 12.34
C PRO A 31 -27.88 -18.81 12.71
N SER A 32 -26.87 -18.34 11.97
CA SER A 32 -25.46 -18.64 12.21
C SER A 32 -24.82 -17.63 13.15
N ASP A 33 -23.91 -18.09 14.02
CA ASP A 33 -23.10 -17.27 14.94
C ASP A 33 -21.99 -16.46 14.26
N THR A 34 -21.97 -16.44 12.93
CA THR A 34 -21.01 -15.73 12.09
C THR A 34 -21.66 -14.52 11.42
N ALA A 35 -21.00 -13.37 11.47
CA ALA A 35 -21.36 -12.24 10.63
C ALA A 35 -20.74 -12.48 9.25
N SER A 36 -21.58 -12.51 8.21
CA SER A 36 -21.17 -12.82 6.84
C SER A 36 -21.87 -11.85 5.88
N VAL A 37 -21.15 -11.31 4.90
CA VAL A 37 -21.67 -10.31 3.96
C VAL A 37 -21.36 -10.75 2.53
N HIS A 38 -22.37 -10.78 1.66
CA HIS A 38 -22.27 -11.14 0.25
C HIS A 38 -22.62 -9.93 -0.63
N PHE A 39 -21.78 -9.59 -1.60
CA PHE A 39 -22.01 -8.44 -2.48
C PHE A 39 -22.71 -8.89 -3.78
N SER A 40 -23.71 -8.14 -4.25
CA SER A 40 -24.43 -8.41 -5.52
C SER A 40 -24.42 -7.17 -6.43
N ASN A 41 -24.33 -7.40 -7.75
CA ASN A 41 -24.03 -6.38 -8.77
C ASN A 41 -25.23 -5.48 -9.10
N PHE A 42 -25.02 -4.16 -9.17
CA PHE A 42 -25.89 -3.22 -9.88
C PHE A 42 -25.22 -2.72 -11.17
N PRO A 43 -25.98 -2.48 -12.26
CA PRO A 43 -25.43 -2.03 -13.54
C PRO A 43 -24.98 -0.56 -13.49
N LEU A 44 -23.82 -0.29 -14.10
CA LEU A 44 -23.23 1.05 -14.26
C LEU A 44 -23.99 1.88 -15.32
N PRO A 45 -24.05 3.23 -15.16
CA PRO A 45 -24.64 4.12 -16.16
C PRO A 45 -23.74 4.25 -17.41
N PRO A 46 -24.30 4.66 -18.57
CA PRO A 46 -23.57 4.71 -19.84
C PRO A 46 -22.53 5.85 -19.86
N THR A 47 -21.35 5.58 -20.42
CA THR A 47 -20.27 6.56 -20.64
C THR A 47 -20.56 7.48 -21.82
N PRO A 48 -20.26 8.79 -21.73
CA PRO A 48 -20.38 9.71 -22.87
C PRO A 48 -19.18 9.61 -23.82
N VAL A 49 -19.46 9.84 -25.10
CA VAL A 49 -18.56 9.72 -26.27
C VAL A 49 -17.57 10.89 -26.33
N THR A 50 -16.31 10.59 -26.64
CA THR A 50 -15.20 11.54 -26.73
C THR A 50 -15.20 12.30 -28.08
N SER A 51 -15.07 13.62 -28.05
CA SER A 51 -14.69 14.44 -29.21
C SER A 51 -13.36 15.17 -28.94
N ARG A 52 -12.38 14.98 -29.83
CA ARG A 52 -11.08 15.70 -29.84
C ARG A 52 -11.21 17.04 -30.59
N PRO A 53 -10.52 18.09 -30.13
CA PRO A 53 -10.01 19.15 -31.01
C PRO A 53 -8.48 19.07 -31.18
N PRO A 54 -7.90 19.79 -32.17
CA PRO A 54 -6.58 19.52 -32.71
C PRO A 54 -5.42 20.19 -31.95
N SER A 55 -4.24 19.65 -32.24
CA SER A 55 -2.91 20.00 -31.75
C SER A 55 -2.50 21.45 -31.97
N ASP A 56 -1.86 22.06 -30.97
CA ASP A 56 -0.94 23.19 -31.16
C ASP A 56 0.34 23.03 -30.33
N ARG A 57 1.45 23.45 -30.95
CA ARG A 57 2.85 23.28 -30.53
C ARG A 57 3.22 24.23 -29.38
N LEU A 58 3.73 23.72 -28.25
CA LEU A 58 4.51 24.52 -27.29
C LEU A 58 5.63 23.70 -26.63
N SER A 59 6.84 24.29 -26.66
CA SER A 59 8.03 24.18 -25.81
C SER A 59 8.16 23.02 -24.80
N SER A 60 9.36 22.43 -24.71
CA SER A 60 9.72 21.43 -23.69
C SER A 60 9.65 22.02 -22.27
N VAL A 61 8.47 21.97 -21.68
CA VAL A 61 8.28 22.11 -20.24
C VAL A 61 8.77 20.80 -19.63
N THR A 62 9.88 20.83 -18.89
CA THR A 62 10.21 19.73 -17.98
C THR A 62 9.15 19.74 -16.89
N THR A 63 8.09 18.96 -17.10
CA THR A 63 6.97 18.76 -16.19
C THR A 63 7.38 17.84 -15.03
N GLU A 64 8.43 18.24 -14.30
CA GLU A 64 8.80 17.63 -13.02
C GLU A 64 7.83 18.13 -11.95
N HIS A 65 7.23 17.18 -11.23
CA HIS A 65 6.25 17.47 -10.20
C HIS A 65 6.93 17.33 -8.84
N THR A 66 7.34 18.45 -8.28
CA THR A 66 7.89 18.50 -6.91
C THR A 66 6.74 18.56 -5.91
N ILE A 67 6.76 17.65 -4.94
CA ILE A 67 5.79 17.58 -3.84
C ILE A 67 6.54 17.84 -2.54
N HIS A 68 6.19 18.92 -1.86
CA HIS A 68 6.69 19.22 -0.52
C HIS A 68 5.86 18.48 0.53
N VAL A 69 6.50 17.81 1.48
CA VAL A 69 5.84 17.13 2.60
C VAL A 69 5.87 18.04 3.84
N PRO A 70 4.73 18.57 4.29
CA PRO A 70 4.71 19.47 5.45
C PRO A 70 4.89 18.66 6.74
N LEU A 71 6.10 18.68 7.29
CA LEU A 71 6.44 18.07 8.57
C LEU A 71 6.07 18.98 9.75
N LEU A 72 5.50 18.43 10.82
CA LEU A 72 5.29 19.12 12.09
C LEU A 72 6.55 19.11 12.95
N LYS A 73 7.33 18.03 12.86
CA LYS A 73 8.60 17.84 13.57
C LYS A 73 9.69 17.36 12.61
N PRO A 74 10.96 17.70 12.84
CA PRO A 74 12.00 17.27 11.93
C PRO A 74 12.19 15.74 11.99
N VAL A 75 12.37 15.14 10.83
CA VAL A 75 12.62 13.70 10.66
C VAL A 75 14.08 13.39 10.98
N THR A 76 14.32 12.22 11.58
CA THR A 76 15.68 11.71 11.78
C THR A 76 15.97 10.59 10.81
N ILE A 77 17.06 10.72 10.04
CA ILE A 77 17.54 9.73 9.09
C ILE A 77 18.77 9.04 9.66
N SER A 78 18.75 7.70 9.69
CA SER A 78 19.91 6.91 10.10
C SER A 78 20.28 5.87 9.05
N PHE A 79 21.58 5.63 8.88
CA PHE A 79 22.12 4.59 8.02
C PHE A 79 23.50 4.16 8.51
N THR A 80 23.95 2.99 8.08
CA THR A 80 25.29 2.48 8.35
C THR A 80 26.14 2.47 7.07
N LYS A 81 27.43 2.78 7.22
CA LYS A 81 28.43 2.65 6.14
C LYS A 81 29.69 2.04 6.72
N GLY A 82 29.94 0.77 6.40
CA GLY A 82 30.97 -0.02 7.09
C GLY A 82 30.60 -0.22 8.56
N SER A 83 31.52 0.10 9.47
CA SER A 83 31.31 0.02 10.92
C SER A 83 30.75 1.30 11.56
N LYS A 84 30.54 2.37 10.77
CA LYS A 84 30.06 3.66 11.27
C LYS A 84 28.55 3.79 11.08
N SER A 85 27.86 4.26 12.11
CA SER A 85 26.47 4.69 12.05
C SER A 85 26.41 6.21 11.91
N PHE A 86 25.49 6.68 11.07
CA PHE A 86 25.21 8.08 10.83
C PHE A 86 23.78 8.37 11.27
N LYS A 87 23.56 9.54 11.87
CA LYS A 87 22.25 10.02 12.29
C LYS A 87 22.17 11.51 11.96
N LEU A 88 21.21 11.86 11.13
CA LEU A 88 21.05 13.18 10.54
C LEU A 88 19.61 13.64 10.79
N LYS A 89 19.41 14.93 11.08
CA LYS A 89 18.08 15.51 11.29
C LYS A 89 17.77 16.47 10.16
N TYR A 90 16.55 16.41 9.62
CA TYR A 90 16.08 17.25 8.53
C TYR A 90 14.66 17.71 8.80
N SER A 91 14.31 18.93 8.43
CA SER A 91 12.95 19.47 8.63
C SER A 91 12.15 19.60 7.35
N ASP A 92 12.79 19.52 6.18
CA ASP A 92 12.12 19.60 4.89
C ASP A 92 12.32 18.32 4.10
N ILE A 93 11.24 17.85 3.46
CA ILE A 93 11.24 16.70 2.55
C ILE A 93 10.54 17.12 1.27
N GLU A 94 11.24 16.92 0.15
CA GLU A 94 10.68 17.10 -1.18
C GLU A 94 10.75 15.79 -1.97
N PHE A 95 9.67 15.48 -2.66
CA PHE A 95 9.61 14.37 -3.61
C PHE A 95 9.58 14.92 -5.02
N ASP A 96 10.53 14.50 -5.83
CA ASP A 96 10.53 14.78 -7.25
C ASP A 96 9.95 13.58 -8.00
N LYS A 97 8.87 13.82 -8.73
CA LYS A 97 8.18 12.81 -9.53
C LYS A 97 8.21 13.18 -11.00
N ASP A 98 8.35 12.16 -11.83
CA ASP A 98 8.19 12.31 -13.27
C ASP A 98 6.71 12.52 -13.66
N VAL A 99 6.50 12.71 -14.96
CA VAL A 99 5.16 12.92 -15.56
C VAL A 99 4.20 11.76 -15.40
N THR A 100 4.72 10.55 -15.19
CA THR A 100 3.92 9.35 -14.93
C THR A 100 3.53 9.23 -13.45
N GLY A 101 4.09 10.11 -12.60
CA GLY A 101 3.93 10.06 -11.15
C GLY A 101 4.91 9.11 -10.48
N SER A 102 5.90 8.59 -11.20
CA SER A 102 6.97 7.76 -10.64
C SER A 102 7.98 8.63 -9.90
N LEU A 103 8.38 8.16 -8.71
CA LEU A 103 9.35 8.86 -7.87
C LEU A 103 10.75 8.79 -8.48
N LYS A 104 11.36 9.95 -8.73
CA LYS A 104 12.76 10.07 -9.19
C LYS A 104 13.72 10.21 -8.01
N ARG A 105 13.41 11.11 -7.07
CA ARG A 105 14.26 11.36 -5.91
C ARG A 105 13.48 11.88 -4.70
N ILE A 106 14.07 11.66 -3.53
CA ILE A 106 13.70 12.32 -2.28
C ILE A 106 14.84 13.26 -1.91
N SER A 107 14.54 14.54 -1.68
CA SER A 107 15.49 15.53 -1.19
C SER A 107 15.15 15.88 0.25
N LEU A 108 16.15 15.82 1.13
CA LEU A 108 16.06 16.14 2.55
C LEU A 108 16.98 17.30 2.85
N SER A 109 16.43 18.39 3.37
CA SER A 109 17.18 19.61 3.67
C SER A 109 16.83 20.20 5.03
N GLU A 110 17.69 21.11 5.47
CA GLU A 110 17.52 21.92 6.66
C GLU A 110 17.52 23.40 6.23
N PRO A 111 16.55 24.23 6.68
CA PRO A 111 16.39 25.62 6.27
C PRO A 111 17.61 26.48 6.57
N THR A 112 18.37 26.11 7.61
CA THR A 112 19.55 26.86 8.07
C THR A 112 20.75 26.67 7.14
N GLY A 113 20.73 25.66 6.26
CA GLY A 113 21.83 25.34 5.35
C GLY A 113 23.10 24.81 6.05
N MET A 114 23.07 24.60 7.37
CA MET A 114 24.22 24.11 8.13
C MET A 114 24.55 22.65 7.81
N GLN A 115 23.55 21.88 7.40
CA GLN A 115 23.69 20.49 7.02
C GLN A 115 23.52 20.33 5.50
N SER A 116 24.41 19.53 4.89
CA SER A 116 24.30 19.20 3.46
C SER A 116 23.00 18.45 3.17
N THR A 117 22.36 18.80 2.06
CA THR A 117 21.20 18.08 1.53
C THR A 117 21.52 16.60 1.36
N LEU A 118 20.59 15.74 1.76
CA LEU A 118 20.62 14.31 1.49
C LEU A 118 19.65 14.00 0.36
N ILE A 119 20.13 13.40 -0.71
CA ILE A 119 19.33 13.06 -1.89
C ILE A 119 19.30 11.54 -2.02
N HIS A 120 18.10 10.97 -2.10
CA HIS A 120 17.91 9.56 -2.41
C HIS A 120 17.41 9.46 -3.84
N ALA A 121 18.19 8.83 -4.71
CA ALA A 121 17.84 8.68 -6.12
C ALA A 121 17.31 7.26 -6.40
N PHE A 122 16.23 7.19 -7.16
CA PHE A 122 15.59 5.93 -7.57
C PHE A 122 15.82 5.73 -9.06
N PRO A 123 16.33 4.56 -9.50
CA PRO A 123 16.69 4.31 -10.91
C PRO A 123 15.48 4.12 -11.85
N GLY A 124 14.33 4.72 -11.56
CA GLY A 124 13.22 4.89 -12.51
C GLY A 124 12.42 3.64 -12.88
N THR A 125 12.56 2.52 -12.18
CA THR A 125 11.86 1.28 -12.58
C THR A 125 10.64 0.92 -11.72
N ARG A 126 10.59 1.32 -10.43
CA ARG A 126 9.42 1.13 -9.53
C ARG A 126 9.44 2.16 -8.39
N ILE A 127 8.25 2.61 -7.98
CA ILE A 127 8.10 3.39 -6.74
C ILE A 127 8.45 2.46 -5.57
N PRO A 128 9.42 2.84 -4.72
CA PRO A 128 9.78 2.05 -3.56
C PRO A 128 8.59 2.03 -2.59
N ILE A 129 8.23 0.85 -2.07
CA ILE A 129 7.18 0.73 -1.08
C ILE A 129 7.78 1.00 0.31
N PRO A 130 7.32 2.03 1.04
CA PRO A 130 7.82 2.34 2.37
C PRO A 130 7.43 1.21 3.32
N HIS A 131 8.42 0.65 3.99
CA HIS A 131 8.28 -0.45 4.93
C HIS A 131 8.18 0.09 6.36
N LEU A 132 7.08 -0.20 7.04
CA LEU A 132 6.93 0.10 8.46
C LEU A 132 7.63 -1.00 9.27
N GLU A 133 8.70 -0.64 9.98
CA GLU A 133 9.58 -1.61 10.64
C GLU A 133 8.93 -2.33 11.83
N GLN A 134 7.94 -1.71 12.45
CA GLN A 134 7.21 -2.24 13.59
C GLN A 134 5.72 -2.31 13.30
N PRO A 135 5.02 -3.37 13.77
CA PRO A 135 3.57 -3.47 13.64
C PRO A 135 2.89 -2.33 14.41
N VAL A 136 2.01 -1.61 13.74
CA VAL A 136 1.26 -0.49 14.33
C VAL A 136 -0.03 -1.03 14.92
N THR A 137 -0.25 -0.82 16.22
CA THR A 137 -1.49 -1.24 16.88
C THR A 137 -2.19 -0.02 17.47
N SER A 138 -3.52 -0.05 17.56
CA SER A 138 -4.30 1.04 18.15
C SER A 138 -3.99 1.29 19.63
N THR A 139 -3.46 0.28 20.31
CA THR A 139 -3.26 0.23 21.76
C THR A 139 -1.86 0.66 22.22
N GLN A 140 -0.88 0.75 21.32
CA GLN A 140 0.51 1.03 21.69
C GLN A 140 1.06 2.24 20.94
N VAL A 141 1.77 3.11 21.66
CA VAL A 141 2.51 4.22 21.07
C VAL A 141 3.81 3.69 20.48
N HIS A 142 3.98 3.87 19.18
CA HIS A 142 5.18 3.44 18.44
C HIS A 142 5.94 4.64 17.91
N ILE A 143 7.27 4.56 17.89
CA ILE A 143 8.07 5.51 17.11
C ILE A 143 7.96 5.06 15.64
N PRO A 144 7.29 5.82 14.76
CA PRO A 144 7.12 5.42 13.39
C PRO A 144 8.47 5.39 12.68
N ARG A 145 8.85 4.21 12.21
CA ARG A 145 10.06 4.00 11.43
C ARG A 145 9.73 3.45 10.06
N VAL A 146 10.22 4.13 9.05
CA VAL A 146 10.07 3.77 7.65
C VAL A 146 11.44 3.47 7.05
N SER A 147 11.56 2.33 6.39
CA SER A 147 12.74 1.96 5.59
C SER A 147 12.33 1.41 4.24
N PHE A 148 13.32 1.06 3.43
CA PHE A 148 13.13 0.40 2.14
C PHE A 148 13.80 -0.97 2.17
N LEU A 149 13.18 -1.95 1.52
CA LEU A 149 13.71 -3.32 1.50
C LEU A 149 15.03 -3.44 0.73
N GLU A 150 15.21 -2.56 -0.26
CA GLU A 150 16.38 -2.53 -1.13
C GLU A 150 17.32 -1.42 -0.68
N GLU A 151 18.62 -1.61 -0.91
CA GLU A 151 19.59 -0.52 -0.79
C GLU A 151 19.25 0.61 -1.77
N GLN A 152 19.40 1.82 -1.30
CA GLN A 152 19.12 3.03 -2.05
C GLN A 152 20.42 3.76 -2.36
N THR A 153 20.43 4.40 -3.53
CA THR A 153 21.52 5.30 -3.90
C THR A 153 21.33 6.62 -3.17
N VAL A 154 22.25 6.92 -2.27
CA VAL A 154 22.23 8.12 -1.44
C VAL A 154 23.38 9.03 -1.86
N GLN A 155 23.07 10.32 -1.98
CA GLN A 155 24.04 11.37 -2.23
C GLN A 155 23.99 12.39 -1.09
N THR A 156 25.17 12.77 -0.59
CA THR A 156 25.36 13.87 0.34
C THR A 156 26.55 14.71 -0.11
N ALA A 157 26.34 16.02 -0.27
CA ALA A 157 27.30 16.91 -0.92
C ALA A 157 27.81 16.32 -2.26
N SER A 158 29.10 16.01 -2.35
CA SER A 158 29.76 15.39 -3.52
C SER A 158 29.92 13.88 -3.43
N THR A 159 29.43 13.22 -2.37
CA THR A 159 29.63 11.78 -2.13
C THR A 159 28.37 10.99 -2.45
N LEU A 160 28.50 10.00 -3.34
CA LEU A 160 27.45 9.04 -3.68
C LEU A 160 27.80 7.66 -3.11
N PHE A 161 26.84 6.97 -2.50
CA PHE A 161 27.03 5.65 -1.89
C PHE A 161 25.71 4.87 -1.81
N GLN A 162 25.80 3.55 -1.65
CA GLN A 162 24.65 2.70 -1.35
C GLN A 162 24.45 2.59 0.16
N ALA A 163 23.21 2.70 0.62
CA ALA A 163 22.84 2.52 2.02
C ALA A 163 21.37 2.07 2.16
N GLN A 164 20.96 1.67 3.36
CA GLN A 164 19.53 1.50 3.71
C GLN A 164 19.12 2.57 4.71
N PRO A 165 18.66 3.75 4.26
CA PRO A 165 18.21 4.80 5.14
C PRO A 165 16.95 4.39 5.91
N GLN A 166 16.96 4.70 7.20
CA GLN A 166 15.81 4.57 8.09
C GLN A 166 15.32 5.96 8.47
N TYR A 167 14.04 6.22 8.25
CA TYR A 167 13.35 7.45 8.57
C TYR A 167 12.60 7.25 9.88
N SER A 168 13.01 7.97 10.91
CA SER A 168 12.34 7.97 12.22
C SER A 168 11.59 9.28 12.40
N PHE A 169 10.28 9.16 12.58
CA PHE A 169 9.37 10.30 12.78
C PHE A 169 9.06 10.49 14.26
N GLU A 170 8.80 11.73 14.68
CA GLU A 170 8.34 12.02 16.05
C GLU A 170 6.81 11.88 16.17
N SER A 171 6.08 12.03 15.06
CA SER A 171 4.61 11.95 14.99
C SER A 171 4.15 10.91 13.95
N TRP A 172 3.02 10.25 14.22
CA TRP A 172 2.42 9.31 13.27
C TRP A 172 1.88 10.04 12.04
N GLU A 173 1.37 11.25 12.23
CA GLU A 173 0.82 12.11 11.17
C GLU A 173 1.88 12.44 10.12
N ASP A 174 3.10 12.80 10.54
CA ASP A 174 4.19 13.07 9.60
C ASP A 174 4.65 11.81 8.88
N CYS A 175 4.66 10.66 9.56
CA CYS A 175 4.92 9.36 8.95
C CYS A 175 3.89 9.00 7.87
N VAL A 176 2.60 9.29 8.13
CA VAL A 176 1.53 9.08 7.14
C VAL A 176 1.71 10.01 5.95
N LYS A 177 1.90 11.31 6.16
CA LYS A 177 2.13 12.27 5.05
C LYS A 177 3.33 11.89 4.19
N PHE A 178 4.41 11.43 4.82
CA PHE A 178 5.58 10.92 4.10
C PHE A 178 5.22 9.72 3.22
N GLN A 179 4.52 8.73 3.77
CA GLN A 179 4.08 7.55 3.02
C GLN A 179 3.13 7.93 1.88
N GLU A 180 2.17 8.82 2.11
CA GLU A 180 1.19 9.26 1.12
C GLU A 180 1.83 10.04 -0.02
N GLY A 181 2.74 10.97 0.29
CA GLY A 181 3.47 11.72 -0.71
C GLY A 181 4.36 10.81 -1.55
N LEU A 182 4.99 9.80 -0.93
CA LEU A 182 5.81 8.82 -1.63
C LEU A 182 4.96 7.95 -2.58
N LEU A 183 3.90 7.33 -2.06
CA LEU A 183 3.03 6.40 -2.79
C LEU A 183 2.09 7.10 -3.79
N GLY A 184 1.81 8.39 -3.58
CA GLY A 184 0.78 9.11 -4.33
C GLY A 184 -0.65 8.61 -4.04
N GLN A 185 -0.85 7.94 -2.90
CA GLN A 185 -2.12 7.36 -2.46
C GLN A 185 -2.38 7.73 -1.00
N THR A 186 -3.64 7.94 -0.65
CA THR A 186 -4.06 8.20 0.74
C THR A 186 -4.02 6.92 1.56
N VAL A 187 -3.46 6.95 2.76
CA VAL A 187 -3.46 5.83 3.70
C VAL A 187 -4.76 5.90 4.51
N VAL A 188 -5.73 5.04 4.17
CA VAL A 188 -7.06 5.00 4.82
C VAL A 188 -7.00 4.23 6.15
N PHE A 189 -6.16 3.20 6.19
CA PHE A 189 -6.06 2.31 7.34
C PHE A 189 -4.66 1.73 7.42
N THR A 190 -4.15 1.57 8.63
CA THR A 190 -2.93 0.81 8.92
C THR A 190 -3.15 0.03 10.22
N ALA A 191 -2.79 -1.25 10.21
CA ALA A 191 -2.78 -2.06 11.42
C ALA A 191 -1.75 -3.19 11.34
N GLY A 192 -1.27 -3.58 12.51
CA GLY A 192 -0.40 -4.71 12.74
C GLY A 192 -1.19 -6.01 12.64
N ILE A 193 -0.67 -6.96 11.88
CA ILE A 193 -1.24 -8.29 11.79
C ILE A 193 -0.25 -9.31 12.34
N ALA A 194 -0.75 -10.28 13.08
CA ALA A 194 0.05 -11.39 13.57
C ALA A 194 0.31 -12.39 12.44
N GLU A 195 -0.69 -12.57 11.58
CA GLU A 195 -0.68 -13.63 10.59
C GLU A 195 -1.57 -13.30 9.38
N ALA A 196 -1.11 -13.68 8.20
CA ALA A 196 -1.93 -13.79 7.01
C ALA A 196 -1.76 -15.20 6.39
N LYS A 197 -2.81 -16.02 6.38
CA LYS A 197 -2.79 -17.38 5.80
C LYS A 197 -3.70 -17.48 4.60
N SER A 198 -3.17 -17.95 3.48
CA SER A 198 -3.96 -18.20 2.28
C SER A 198 -4.16 -19.68 2.00
N LYS A 199 -5.42 -20.12 1.82
CA LYS A 199 -5.71 -21.45 1.25
C LYS A 199 -5.43 -21.43 -0.26
N GLY A 200 -4.62 -22.38 -0.74
CA GLY A 200 -4.25 -22.55 -2.15
C GLY A 200 -2.76 -22.32 -2.48
N ARG A 201 -2.06 -21.48 -1.70
CA ARG A 201 -0.61 -21.20 -1.89
C ARG A 201 0.32 -22.01 -0.97
N GLY A 202 -0.25 -22.81 -0.05
CA GLY A 202 0.48 -23.42 1.06
C GLY A 202 0.75 -22.40 2.16
N GLU A 203 0.52 -22.81 3.40
CA GLU A 203 0.26 -21.90 4.51
C GLU A 203 1.48 -21.06 4.94
N GLU A 204 1.15 -19.92 5.56
CA GLU A 204 2.01 -19.01 6.34
C GLU A 204 2.73 -17.89 5.56
N CYS A 205 2.13 -16.70 5.59
CA CYS A 205 2.78 -15.43 5.29
C CYS A 205 2.92 -14.63 6.59
N ILE A 206 4.15 -14.44 7.08
CA ILE A 206 4.40 -13.57 8.22
C ILE A 206 4.36 -12.13 7.70
N SER A 207 3.39 -11.37 8.18
CA SER A 207 3.16 -9.98 7.79
C SER A 207 3.25 -9.10 9.02
N GLN A 208 3.85 -7.91 8.90
CA GLN A 208 3.98 -6.96 10.00
C GLN A 208 2.82 -5.96 10.00
N ASN A 209 2.60 -5.28 8.88
CA ASN A 209 1.61 -4.22 8.74
C ASN A 209 0.74 -4.46 7.51
N LEU A 210 -0.57 -4.32 7.70
CA LEU A 210 -1.58 -4.26 6.65
C LEU A 210 -2.03 -2.81 6.50
N ARG A 211 -2.12 -2.34 5.25
CA ARG A 211 -2.60 -1.00 4.90
C ARG A 211 -3.77 -1.09 3.93
N ILE A 212 -4.74 -0.18 4.07
CA ILE A 212 -5.68 0.15 2.98
C ILE A 212 -5.24 1.47 2.39
N LEU A 213 -4.94 1.46 1.09
CA LEU A 213 -4.56 2.65 0.35
C LEU A 213 -5.68 3.05 -0.60
N ARG A 214 -5.89 4.35 -0.79
CA ARG A 214 -6.86 4.92 -1.73
C ARG A 214 -6.16 5.76 -2.78
N ALA A 215 -6.35 5.41 -4.04
CA ALA A 215 -5.88 6.18 -5.17
C ALA A 215 -6.77 7.42 -5.41
N LYS A 216 -6.26 8.39 -6.19
CA LYS A 216 -6.99 9.63 -6.52
C LYS A 216 -8.33 9.40 -7.22
N ASN A 217 -8.47 8.28 -7.94
CA ASN A 217 -9.72 7.86 -8.58
C ASN A 217 -10.72 7.18 -7.61
N GLY A 218 -10.44 7.18 -6.31
CA GLY A 218 -11.28 6.58 -5.28
C GLY A 218 -11.10 5.06 -5.11
N ARG A 219 -10.40 4.37 -6.02
CA ARG A 219 -10.15 2.92 -5.89
C ARG A 219 -9.28 2.64 -4.67
N GLN A 220 -9.59 1.56 -3.99
CA GLN A 220 -8.89 1.14 -2.78
C GLN A 220 -8.22 -0.21 -2.97
N VAL A 221 -7.07 -0.38 -2.33
CA VAL A 221 -6.32 -1.64 -2.31
C VAL A 221 -5.87 -1.98 -0.89
N ILE A 222 -5.86 -3.25 -0.54
CA ILE A 222 -5.14 -3.79 0.61
C ILE A 222 -3.68 -3.99 0.19
N LEU A 223 -2.73 -3.51 0.99
CA LEU A 223 -1.30 -3.69 0.81
C LEU A 223 -0.70 -4.28 2.09
N PHE A 224 0.00 -5.41 1.99
CA PHE A 224 0.78 -5.95 3.09
C PHE A 224 2.05 -6.64 2.59
N PHE A 225 3.02 -6.74 3.48
CA PHE A 225 4.26 -7.43 3.21
C PHE A 225 4.13 -8.91 3.59
N THR A 226 4.56 -9.81 2.72
CA THR A 226 4.63 -11.24 3.02
C THR A 226 6.07 -11.72 3.03
N ASN A 227 6.41 -12.46 4.07
CA ASN A 227 7.52 -13.39 4.07
C ASN A 227 6.95 -14.80 3.91
N SER A 228 7.09 -15.40 2.73
CA SER A 228 6.69 -16.79 2.52
C SER A 228 7.69 -17.69 3.23
N GLN A 229 7.20 -18.72 3.94
CA GLN A 229 8.08 -19.77 4.47
C GLN A 229 8.57 -20.73 3.39
N ARG A 230 7.93 -20.74 2.21
CA ARG A 230 8.48 -21.38 1.02
C ARG A 230 9.65 -20.52 0.53
N LYS A 231 10.60 -21.10 -0.20
CA LYS A 231 11.80 -20.44 -0.76
C LYS A 231 11.52 -19.23 -1.68
N GLU A 232 10.28 -18.74 -1.76
CA GLU A 232 9.92 -17.51 -2.44
C GLU A 232 10.40 -16.28 -1.68
N LYS A 233 10.81 -15.27 -2.44
CA LYS A 233 11.34 -14.03 -1.88
C LYS A 233 10.23 -13.23 -1.17
N LYS A 234 10.63 -12.58 -0.08
CA LYS A 234 9.94 -11.45 0.57
C LYS A 234 9.36 -10.49 -0.49
N LYS A 235 8.06 -10.20 -0.44
CA LYS A 235 7.41 -9.30 -1.39
C LYS A 235 6.18 -8.62 -0.81
N TYR A 236 5.79 -7.51 -1.42
CA TYR A 236 4.50 -6.89 -1.16
C TYR A 236 3.39 -7.57 -1.98
N ILE A 237 2.23 -7.74 -1.36
CA ILE A 237 0.99 -8.18 -2.00
C ILE A 237 0.03 -6.99 -2.00
N THR A 238 -0.59 -6.75 -3.15
CA THR A 238 -1.65 -5.75 -3.33
C THR A 238 -2.92 -6.46 -3.77
N ILE A 239 -4.02 -6.24 -3.06
CA ILE A 239 -5.34 -6.83 -3.34
C ILE A 239 -6.35 -5.68 -3.52
N PRO A 240 -6.87 -5.46 -4.72
CA PRO A 240 -7.96 -4.52 -4.93
C PRO A 240 -9.20 -4.88 -4.08
N LEU A 241 -9.84 -3.88 -3.46
CA LEU A 241 -11.00 -4.14 -2.60
C LEU A 241 -12.20 -4.71 -3.38
N ASP A 242 -12.32 -4.36 -4.67
CA ASP A 242 -13.33 -4.94 -5.55
C ASP A 242 -13.11 -6.44 -5.81
N CYS A 243 -11.95 -7.00 -5.50
CA CYS A 243 -11.72 -8.44 -5.61
C CYS A 243 -12.27 -9.22 -4.41
N ILE A 244 -12.76 -8.56 -3.36
CA ILE A 244 -13.33 -9.24 -2.18
C ILE A 244 -14.77 -9.65 -2.50
N ASP A 245 -15.01 -10.95 -2.52
CA ASP A 245 -16.32 -11.55 -2.78
C ASP A 245 -17.14 -11.70 -1.50
N HIS A 246 -16.48 -12.19 -0.45
CA HIS A 246 -17.10 -12.52 0.82
C HIS A 246 -16.19 -12.18 1.99
N ILE A 247 -16.78 -11.74 3.11
CA ILE A 247 -16.08 -11.43 4.35
C ILE A 247 -16.76 -12.20 5.48
N GLU A 248 -15.98 -12.99 6.22
CA GLU A 248 -16.44 -13.70 7.42
C GLU A 248 -15.69 -13.17 8.64
N GLN A 249 -16.44 -12.70 9.64
CA GLN A 249 -15.90 -12.34 10.94
C GLN A 249 -16.42 -13.27 12.03
N SER A 250 -15.50 -13.86 12.78
CA SER A 250 -15.82 -14.60 14.00
C SER A 250 -16.19 -13.62 15.13
N LYS A 251 -17.30 -13.88 15.83
CA LYS A 251 -17.67 -13.17 17.06
C LYS A 251 -16.73 -13.46 18.23
N LYS A 252 -16.01 -14.59 18.18
CA LYS A 252 -15.02 -14.96 19.19
C LYS A 252 -13.73 -14.16 19.00
N SER A 253 -13.27 -13.56 20.09
CA SER A 253 -12.01 -12.86 20.23
C SER A 253 -10.82 -13.74 19.81
N GLY A 254 -9.77 -13.12 19.26
CA GLY A 254 -8.56 -13.81 18.79
C GLY A 254 -8.73 -14.76 17.58
N ARG A 255 -9.88 -14.75 16.90
CA ARG A 255 -10.08 -15.54 15.67
C ARG A 255 -9.81 -14.71 14.41
N PRO A 256 -9.17 -15.30 13.39
CA PRO A 256 -8.87 -14.60 12.17
C PRO A 256 -10.14 -14.22 11.41
N LEU A 257 -10.10 -13.07 10.75
CA LEU A 257 -11.09 -12.64 9.76
C LEU A 257 -10.78 -13.29 8.42
N ALA A 258 -11.77 -13.83 7.72
CA ALA A 258 -11.56 -14.46 6.42
C ALA A 258 -12.11 -13.58 5.29
N LEU A 259 -11.31 -13.45 4.23
CA LEU A 259 -11.67 -12.81 2.96
C LEU A 259 -11.67 -13.86 1.86
N THR A 260 -12.80 -14.05 1.19
CA THR A 260 -12.86 -14.82 -0.06
C THR A 260 -12.63 -13.86 -1.22
N LEU A 261 -11.68 -14.20 -2.09
CA LEU A 261 -11.27 -13.34 -3.19
C LEU A 261 -11.75 -13.92 -4.52
N ARG A 262 -12.27 -13.05 -5.39
CA ARG A 262 -12.62 -13.39 -6.76
C ARG A 262 -11.35 -13.72 -7.55
N PRO A 263 -11.36 -14.78 -8.37
CA PRO A 263 -10.24 -15.09 -9.22
C PRO A 263 -10.14 -14.02 -10.31
N ASN A 264 -9.18 -13.10 -10.17
CA ASN A 264 -9.03 -12.01 -11.13
C ASN A 264 -7.82 -12.22 -12.05
N PHE A 265 -6.63 -12.60 -11.54
CA PHE A 265 -5.45 -13.06 -12.32
C PHE A 265 -4.46 -13.87 -11.46
N GLU A 266 -3.37 -14.38 -12.07
CA GLU A 266 -2.35 -15.35 -11.62
C GLU A 266 -2.01 -15.37 -10.10
N LEU A 267 -1.86 -14.21 -9.45
CA LEU A 267 -1.60 -14.12 -8.00
C LEU A 267 -2.85 -14.42 -7.15
N LEU A 268 -4.00 -13.88 -7.55
CA LEU A 268 -5.30 -14.09 -6.89
C LEU A 268 -5.90 -15.46 -7.21
N SER A 269 -5.58 -16.05 -8.37
CA SER A 269 -6.03 -17.42 -8.69
C SER A 269 -5.49 -18.48 -7.71
N GLN A 270 -4.39 -18.18 -7.01
CA GLN A 270 -3.82 -19.02 -5.95
C GLN A 270 -4.22 -18.60 -4.54
N LEU A 271 -4.70 -17.36 -4.36
CA LEU A 271 -5.12 -16.77 -3.09
C LEU A 271 -6.65 -16.75 -3.00
N ARG A 272 -7.29 -17.92 -2.93
CA ARG A 272 -8.77 -18.02 -2.92
C ARG A 272 -9.40 -17.49 -1.63
N THR A 273 -8.80 -17.83 -0.50
CA THR A 273 -9.25 -17.39 0.82
C THR A 273 -8.06 -16.89 1.62
N LEU A 274 -8.15 -15.68 2.14
CA LEU A 274 -7.14 -15.04 3.00
C LEU A 274 -7.69 -14.91 4.42
N HIS A 275 -7.05 -15.59 5.38
CA HIS A 275 -7.32 -15.46 6.80
C HIS A 275 -6.33 -14.46 7.39
N ILE A 276 -6.83 -13.46 8.10
CA ILE A 276 -6.04 -12.37 8.68
C ILE A 276 -6.27 -12.37 10.19
N LEU A 277 -5.19 -12.59 10.94
CA LEU A 277 -5.19 -12.43 12.39
C LEU A 277 -4.54 -11.09 12.74
N PHE A 278 -5.30 -10.19 13.38
CA PHE A 278 -4.79 -8.89 13.83
C PHE A 278 -4.08 -9.02 15.17
N LEU A 279 -3.11 -8.13 15.42
CA LEU A 279 -2.47 -8.02 16.73
C LEU A 279 -3.39 -7.30 17.75
N ASP A 280 -4.38 -6.56 17.27
CA ASP A 280 -5.32 -5.78 18.07
C ASP A 280 -6.75 -5.99 17.58
N GLU A 281 -7.66 -6.38 18.48
CA GLU A 281 -9.05 -6.65 18.16
C GLU A 281 -9.83 -5.41 17.72
N ASN A 282 -9.44 -4.22 18.22
CA ASN A 282 -10.07 -2.98 17.80
C ASN A 282 -9.73 -2.67 16.34
N ASP A 283 -8.50 -2.96 15.91
CA ASP A 283 -8.09 -2.81 14.53
C ASP A 283 -8.81 -3.81 13.61
N GLN A 284 -9.04 -5.04 14.06
CA GLN A 284 -9.88 -6.00 13.33
C GLN A 284 -11.31 -5.50 13.14
N LYS A 285 -11.93 -4.94 14.19
CA LYS A 285 -13.29 -4.37 14.11
C LYS A 285 -13.35 -3.18 13.17
N ARG A 286 -12.38 -2.27 13.25
CA ARG A 286 -12.28 -1.10 12.35
C ARG A 286 -12.07 -1.54 10.91
N PHE A 287 -11.19 -2.52 10.68
CA PHE A 287 -10.97 -3.09 9.35
C PHE A 287 -12.24 -3.72 8.78
N PHE A 288 -12.95 -4.54 9.56
CA PHE A 288 -14.22 -5.13 9.15
C PHE A 288 -15.28 -4.07 8.81
N GLY A 289 -15.45 -3.06 9.66
CA GLY A 289 -16.38 -1.95 9.41
C GLY A 289 -16.01 -1.18 8.14
N LEU A 290 -14.74 -0.89 7.92
CA LEU A 290 -14.25 -0.22 6.70
C LEU A 290 -14.55 -1.04 5.44
N LEU A 291 -14.34 -2.36 5.48
CA LEU A 291 -14.65 -3.20 4.33
C LEU A 291 -16.15 -3.30 4.06
N CYS A 292 -16.99 -3.35 5.10
CA CYS A 292 -18.44 -3.32 4.89
C CYS A 292 -18.84 -2.01 4.22
N HIS A 293 -18.52 -0.86 4.81
CA HIS A 293 -18.93 0.44 4.26
C HIS A 293 -18.27 0.80 2.92
N GLY A 294 -17.01 0.40 2.72
CA GLY A 294 -16.22 0.71 1.52
C GLY A 294 -16.55 -0.16 0.30
N VAL A 295 -17.14 -1.34 0.51
CA VAL A 295 -17.53 -2.28 -0.57
C VAL A 295 -19.05 -2.18 -0.87
N GLY A 296 -19.72 -1.15 -0.34
CA GLY A 296 -21.13 -0.84 -0.67
C GLY A 296 -22.17 -1.27 0.36
N TYR A 297 -21.80 -1.43 1.63
CA TYR A 297 -22.79 -1.61 2.71
C TYR A 297 -23.37 -0.25 3.12
N GLN A 298 -24.44 0.15 2.46
CA GLN A 298 -25.44 1.03 3.05
C GLN A 298 -26.41 0.15 3.83
N GLY A 299 -26.32 0.20 5.16
CA GLY A 299 -27.45 -0.18 6.01
C GLY A 299 -28.50 0.91 5.97
#